data_AF-A0A940LG79-F1
#
_entry.id   AF-A0A940LG79-F1
#
_cell.length_a   1.000
_cell.length_b   1.000
_cell.length_c   1.000
_cell.angle_alpha   90.00
_cell.angle_beta   90.00
_cell.angle_gamma   90.00
#
_symmetry.space_group_name_H-M   'P 1'
#
loop_
_entity.id
_entity.type
_entity.pdbx_description
1 polymer ?
#
loop_
_entity_poly.entity_id
_entity_poly.type
_entity_poly.pdbx_seq_one_letter_code
_entity_poly.pdbx_strand_id
1 'polypeptide(L)'
;ITAASVSANFHSMCNGANLAYKKEAFLEVNGFEGIDKVATGDDMLLMHKIWKKHPEKTFYLKNKDAIVSTQPMFTWKDFFMQRKRWASKTLVYDDYRIIAVLAFVYLFNCLFIALLIASLFNSFYWWYTFGFWVLKTIIELPFVYSVAKFYNERKLAKFLFLFQPLHIFYTVFVGLLSQFGKYEWKGRKTK
;
A
#
# COMPACT_ATOMS: atom_id res chain seq x y z
N ILE A 1 -3.31 -8.10 0.32
CA ILE A 1 -2.27 -8.08 1.37
C ILE A 1 -2.92 -8.19 2.75
N THR A 2 -3.74 -7.23 3.20
CA THR A 2 -4.47 -7.31 4.48
C THR A 2 -5.18 -8.65 4.73
N ALA A 3 -5.97 -9.13 3.77
CA ALA A 3 -6.65 -10.42 3.89
C ALA A 3 -5.69 -11.59 4.18
N ALA A 4 -4.52 -11.60 3.53
CA ALA A 4 -3.52 -12.63 3.74
C ALA A 4 -2.81 -12.46 5.10
N SER A 5 -2.47 -11.24 5.49
CA SER A 5 -1.81 -10.95 6.77
C SER A 5 -2.67 -11.30 7.98
N VAL A 6 -3.96 -10.97 7.93
CA VAL A 6 -4.92 -11.31 8.99
C VAL A 6 -5.19 -12.81 9.00
N SER A 7 -5.37 -13.45 7.83
CA SER A 7 -5.58 -14.89 7.74
C SER A 7 -4.37 -15.71 8.21
N ALA A 8 -3.15 -15.18 8.07
CA ALA A 8 -1.92 -15.80 8.57
C ALA A 8 -1.64 -15.47 10.05
N ASN A 9 -2.55 -14.74 10.71
CA ASN A 9 -2.41 -14.23 12.08
C ASN A 9 -1.06 -13.52 12.33
N PHE A 10 -0.53 -12.86 11.30
CA PHE A 10 0.80 -12.27 11.31
C PHE A 10 0.77 -10.83 11.81
N HIS A 11 -0.24 -10.07 11.35
CA HIS A 11 -0.49 -8.69 11.77
C HIS A 11 -1.89 -8.24 11.30
N SER A 12 -2.51 -7.32 12.05
CA SER A 12 -3.77 -6.68 11.66
C SER A 12 -3.51 -5.35 10.95
N MET A 13 -3.25 -5.40 9.63
CA MET A 13 -3.36 -4.18 8.82
C MET A 13 -4.83 -3.82 8.65
N CYS A 14 -5.19 -2.56 8.82
CA CYS A 14 -6.54 -2.10 8.52
C CYS A 14 -6.53 -0.70 7.88
N ASN A 15 -7.65 -0.34 7.28
CA ASN A 15 -7.90 0.98 6.73
C ASN A 15 -9.23 1.47 7.33
N GLY A 16 -9.24 2.65 7.95
CA GLY A 16 -10.45 3.23 8.54
C GLY A 16 -11.60 3.48 7.57
N ALA A 17 -11.37 3.36 6.25
CA ALA A 17 -12.43 3.42 5.25
C ALA A 17 -13.42 2.24 5.30
N ASN A 18 -13.04 1.10 5.88
CA ASN A 18 -13.92 -0.07 6.01
C ASN A 18 -13.50 -0.92 7.22
N LEU A 19 -13.88 -0.47 8.41
CA LEU A 19 -13.55 -1.09 9.68
C LEU A 19 -14.77 -1.12 10.61
N ALA A 20 -14.95 -2.23 11.32
CA ALA A 20 -15.94 -2.36 12.38
C ALA A 20 -15.32 -3.08 13.58
N TYR A 21 -15.67 -2.63 14.79
CA TYR A 21 -15.28 -3.26 16.04
C TYR A 21 -16.38 -3.03 17.09
N LYS A 22 -16.44 -3.93 18.07
CA LYS A 22 -17.35 -3.80 19.22
C LYS A 22 -16.90 -2.66 20.14
N LYS A 23 -17.85 -1.94 20.73
CA LYS A 23 -17.56 -0.85 21.67
C LYS A 23 -16.77 -1.36 22.88
N GLU A 24 -17.09 -2.55 23.36
CA GLU A 24 -16.40 -3.19 24.49
C GLU A 24 -14.92 -3.40 24.17
N ALA A 25 -14.61 -3.91 22.96
CA ALA A 25 -13.22 -4.10 22.52
C ALA A 25 -12.43 -2.80 22.43
N PHE A 26 -13.08 -1.68 22.07
CA PHE A 26 -12.46 -0.35 22.05
C PHE A 26 -12.13 0.14 23.47
N LEU A 27 -13.09 0.02 24.39
CA LEU A 27 -12.90 0.44 25.78
C LEU A 27 -11.85 -0.41 26.48
N GLU A 28 -11.82 -1.71 26.21
CA GLU A 28 -10.86 -2.66 26.79
C GLU A 28 -9.39 -2.34 26.46
N VAL A 29 -9.13 -1.63 25.37
CA VAL A 29 -7.77 -1.21 24.99
C VAL A 29 -7.51 0.26 25.29
N ASN A 30 -8.37 0.92 26.09
CA ASN A 30 -8.35 2.35 26.38
C ASN A 30 -8.40 3.22 25.10
N GLY A 31 -9.12 2.76 24.07
CA GLY A 31 -9.30 3.49 22.82
C GLY A 31 -7.99 3.96 22.18
N PHE A 32 -7.91 5.26 21.88
CA PHE A 32 -6.75 5.88 21.24
C PHE A 32 -5.64 6.32 22.20
N GLU A 33 -5.78 6.06 23.50
CA GLU A 33 -4.75 6.44 24.48
C GLU A 33 -3.40 5.79 24.13
N GLY A 34 -2.34 6.59 24.10
CA GLY A 34 -0.98 6.16 23.80
C GLY A 34 -0.63 6.09 22.31
N ILE A 35 -1.59 6.29 21.42
CA ILE A 35 -1.40 6.34 19.95
C ILE A 35 -1.89 7.66 19.33
N ASP A 36 -2.53 8.51 20.12
CA ASP A 36 -3.01 9.85 19.83
C ASP A 36 -1.89 10.83 19.43
N LYS A 37 -0.65 10.57 19.87
CA LYS A 37 0.53 11.39 19.54
C LYS A 37 1.05 11.16 18.12
N VAL A 38 0.66 10.05 17.48
CA VAL A 38 1.05 9.77 16.09
C VAL A 38 -0.02 10.35 15.18
N ALA A 39 0.32 11.39 14.41
CA ALA A 39 -0.62 12.10 13.53
C ALA A 39 -1.20 11.25 12.37
N THR A 40 -0.86 9.97 12.30
CA THR A 40 -1.19 9.10 11.18
C THR A 40 -1.17 7.62 11.55
N GLY A 41 -2.23 6.89 11.16
CA GLY A 41 -2.29 5.44 11.35
C GLY A 41 -3.07 4.99 12.57
N ASP A 42 -3.78 5.93 13.18
CA ASP A 42 -4.71 5.86 14.31
C ASP A 42 -5.57 4.57 14.25
N ASP A 43 -6.23 4.30 13.12
CA ASP A 43 -7.07 3.11 12.92
C ASP A 43 -6.28 1.80 12.98
N MET A 44 -5.10 1.77 12.35
CA MET A 44 -4.21 0.61 12.29
C MET A 44 -3.59 0.33 13.64
N LEU A 45 -3.17 1.39 14.35
CA LEU A 45 -2.63 1.28 15.70
C LEU A 45 -3.71 0.83 16.70
N LEU A 46 -4.94 1.34 16.57
CA LEU A 46 -6.08 0.86 17.38
C LEU A 46 -6.35 -0.63 17.12
N MET A 47 -6.43 -1.04 15.85
CA MET A 47 -6.65 -2.45 15.50
C MET A 47 -5.49 -3.35 15.93
N HIS A 48 -4.25 -2.84 15.92
CA HIS A 48 -3.11 -3.55 16.48
C HIS A 48 -3.24 -3.73 18.00
N LYS A 49 -3.73 -2.73 18.74
CA LYS A 49 -4.03 -2.86 20.18
C LYS A 49 -5.12 -3.92 20.42
N ILE A 50 -6.19 -3.91 19.63
CA ILE A 50 -7.28 -4.89 19.71
C ILE A 50 -6.77 -6.30 19.37
N TRP A 51 -6.00 -6.45 18.29
CA TRP A 51 -5.41 -7.72 17.89
C TRP A 51 -4.43 -8.28 18.93
N LYS A 52 -3.59 -7.43 19.54
CA LYS A 52 -2.70 -7.87 20.64
C LYS A 52 -3.46 -8.45 21.82
N LYS A 53 -4.64 -7.92 22.12
CA LYS A 53 -5.49 -8.40 23.23
C LYS A 53 -6.37 -9.59 22.84
N HIS A 54 -6.85 -9.61 21.59
CA HIS A 54 -7.76 -10.63 21.05
C HIS A 54 -7.34 -11.08 19.65
N PRO A 55 -6.22 -11.80 19.50
CA PRO A 55 -5.68 -12.15 18.18
C PRO A 55 -6.65 -13.05 17.40
N GLU A 56 -7.28 -14.01 18.09
CA GLU A 56 -8.25 -14.95 17.53
C GLU A 56 -9.63 -14.34 17.23
N LYS A 57 -9.84 -13.04 17.49
CA LYS A 57 -11.13 -12.37 17.25
C LYS A 57 -11.05 -11.26 16.20
N THR A 58 -9.92 -11.14 15.52
CA THR A 58 -9.71 -10.15 14.47
C THR A 58 -9.71 -10.83 13.11
N PHE A 59 -10.64 -10.46 12.24
CA PHE A 59 -10.84 -11.14 10.94
C PHE A 59 -10.95 -10.15 9.79
N TYR A 60 -10.55 -10.62 8.60
CA TYR A 60 -10.84 -9.94 7.35
C TYR A 60 -12.12 -10.49 6.74
N LEU A 61 -13.16 -9.67 6.63
CA LEU A 61 -14.43 -10.06 6.02
C LEU A 61 -14.35 -9.98 4.49
N LYS A 62 -14.04 -11.11 3.84
CA LYS A 62 -14.05 -11.22 2.38
C LYS A 62 -15.47 -11.45 1.84
N ASN A 63 -16.34 -10.45 1.97
CA ASN A 63 -17.72 -10.48 1.45
C ASN A 63 -17.93 -9.31 0.46
N LYS A 64 -18.61 -9.59 -0.66
CA LYS A 64 -18.99 -8.56 -1.64
C LYS A 64 -19.99 -7.55 -1.08
N ASP A 65 -20.88 -7.99 -0.19
CA ASP A 65 -21.89 -7.11 0.43
C ASP A 65 -21.27 -6.14 1.45
N ALA A 66 -20.04 -6.41 1.89
CA ALA A 66 -19.26 -5.56 2.81
C ALA A 66 -18.29 -4.62 2.08
N ILE A 67 -18.38 -4.50 0.75
CA ILE A 67 -17.53 -3.59 -0.03
C ILE A 67 -18.05 -2.16 0.13
N VAL A 68 -17.14 -1.25 0.52
CA VAL A 68 -17.41 0.19 0.60
C VAL A 68 -16.68 0.91 -0.54
N SER A 69 -17.40 1.76 -1.28
CA SER A 69 -16.84 2.60 -2.34
C SER A 69 -16.37 3.94 -1.78
N THR A 70 -15.17 4.38 -2.18
CA THR A 70 -14.64 5.70 -1.83
C THR A 70 -14.31 6.48 -3.09
N GLN A 71 -14.42 7.81 -3.01
CA GLN A 71 -14.09 8.68 -4.14
C GLN A 71 -12.57 8.74 -4.35
N PRO A 72 -12.08 8.76 -5.60
CA PRO A 72 -10.68 9.03 -5.89
C PRO A 72 -10.31 10.47 -5.50
N MET A 73 -9.01 10.76 -5.46
CA MET A 73 -8.55 12.14 -5.31
C MET A 73 -8.81 12.91 -6.62
N PHE A 74 -9.38 14.11 -6.51
CA PHE A 74 -9.79 14.91 -7.66
C PHE A 74 -8.64 15.67 -8.34
N THR A 75 -7.51 15.87 -7.64
CA THR A 75 -6.34 16.55 -8.17
C THR A 75 -5.07 15.71 -8.02
N TRP A 76 -4.10 15.93 -8.92
CA TRP A 76 -2.78 15.31 -8.83
C TRP A 76 -2.07 15.66 -7.52
N LYS A 77 -2.20 16.91 -7.06
CA LYS A 77 -1.62 17.35 -5.79
C LYS A 77 -2.16 16.54 -4.61
N ASP A 78 -3.48 16.37 -4.53
CA ASP A 78 -4.12 15.59 -3.47
C ASP A 78 -3.75 14.11 -3.55
N PHE A 79 -3.68 13.57 -4.76
CA PHE A 79 -3.20 12.21 -5.01
C PHE A 79 -1.78 11.99 -4.49
N PHE A 80 -0.83 12.85 -4.87
CA PHE A 80 0.57 12.71 -4.42
C PHE A 80 0.71 12.91 -2.92
N MET A 81 -0.03 13.85 -2.31
CA MET A 81 -0.03 14.04 -0.85
C MET A 81 -0.58 12.80 -0.12
N GLN A 82 -1.64 12.18 -0.64
CA GLN A 82 -2.16 10.92 -0.11
C GLN A 82 -1.12 9.80 -0.17
N ARG A 83 -0.44 9.64 -1.30
CA ARG A 83 0.56 8.59 -1.51
C ARG A 83 1.82 8.81 -0.68
N LYS A 84 2.27 10.07 -0.56
CA LYS A 84 3.35 10.47 0.35
C LYS A 84 3.02 10.09 1.79
N ARG A 85 1.80 10.38 2.25
CA ARG A 85 1.32 9.97 3.59
C ARG A 85 1.33 8.45 3.79
N TRP A 86 0.94 7.67 2.78
CA TRP A 86 0.96 6.21 2.90
C TRP A 86 2.38 5.66 2.95
N ALA A 87 3.28 6.18 2.12
CA ALA A 87 4.67 5.77 2.11
C ALA A 87 5.40 6.16 3.41
N SER A 88 5.10 7.34 4.00
CA SER A 88 5.72 7.77 5.27
C SER A 88 5.31 6.89 6.47
N LYS A 89 4.18 6.17 6.40
CA LYS A 89 3.80 5.20 7.45
C LYS A 89 4.74 4.00 7.51
N THR A 90 5.51 3.75 6.46
CA THR A 90 6.43 2.60 6.39
C THR A 90 7.48 2.62 7.50
N LEU A 91 7.90 3.81 7.91
CA LEU A 91 8.90 4.01 8.97
C LEU A 91 8.38 3.63 10.37
N VAL A 92 7.07 3.39 10.53
CA VAL A 92 6.43 3.03 11.79
C VAL A 92 6.20 1.51 11.89
N TYR A 93 6.51 0.74 10.84
CA TYR A 93 6.43 -0.72 10.93
C TYR A 93 7.61 -1.27 11.72
N ASP A 94 7.31 -1.97 12.82
CA ASP A 94 8.32 -2.62 13.65
C ASP A 94 8.91 -3.90 13.01
N ASP A 95 8.26 -4.45 11.97
CA ASP A 95 8.68 -5.71 11.35
C ASP A 95 9.69 -5.49 10.19
N TYR A 96 10.95 -5.82 10.44
CA TYR A 96 12.04 -5.77 9.46
C TYR A 96 11.78 -6.56 8.17
N ARG A 97 10.95 -7.61 8.21
CA ARG A 97 10.61 -8.38 7.00
C ARG A 97 9.75 -7.56 6.05
N ILE A 98 8.82 -6.76 6.59
CA ILE A 98 7.99 -5.85 5.78
C ILE A 98 8.89 -4.80 5.14
N ILE A 99 9.82 -4.23 5.91
CA ILE A 99 10.79 -3.26 5.39
C ILE A 99 11.64 -3.87 4.28
N ALA A 100 12.17 -5.08 4.46
CA ALA A 100 12.99 -5.77 3.46
C ALA A 100 12.22 -6.02 2.15
N VAL A 101 10.96 -6.48 2.23
CA VAL A 101 10.10 -6.69 1.05
C VAL A 101 9.83 -5.36 0.34
N LEU A 102 9.53 -4.29 1.08
CA LEU A 102 9.28 -2.97 0.49
C LEU A 102 10.54 -2.39 -0.17
N ALA A 103 11.71 -2.54 0.47
CA ALA A 103 12.99 -2.14 -0.08
C ALA A 103 13.33 -2.93 -1.36
N PHE A 104 13.11 -4.24 -1.36
CA PHE A 104 13.29 -5.08 -2.55
C PHE A 104 12.40 -4.62 -3.71
N VAL A 105 11.10 -4.40 -3.46
CA VAL A 105 10.18 -3.88 -4.47
C VAL A 105 10.62 -2.51 -4.97
N TYR A 106 11.06 -1.62 -4.08
CA TYR A 106 11.53 -0.28 -4.47
C TYR A 106 12.79 -0.36 -5.35
N LEU A 107 13.82 -1.11 -4.93
CA LEU A 107 15.05 -1.31 -5.69
C LEU A 107 14.78 -1.97 -7.04
N PHE A 108 13.84 -2.92 -7.11
CA PHE A 108 13.41 -3.54 -8.35
C PHE A 108 12.80 -2.51 -9.33
N ASN A 109 12.00 -1.56 -8.84
CA ASN A 109 11.47 -0.47 -9.67
C ASN A 109 12.57 0.53 -10.08
N CYS A 110 13.55 0.82 -9.21
CA CYS A 110 14.71 1.64 -9.56
C CYS A 110 15.57 0.99 -10.65
N LEU A 111 15.77 -0.33 -10.59
CA LEU A 111 16.52 -1.08 -11.60
C LEU A 111 15.87 -0.95 -12.98
N PHE A 112 14.53 -0.97 -13.05
CA PHE A 112 13.84 -0.74 -14.32
C PHE A 112 14.16 0.64 -14.92
N ILE A 113 14.15 1.70 -14.10
CA ILE A 113 14.51 3.05 -14.55
C ILE A 113 15.98 3.10 -14.98
N ALA A 114 16.88 2.45 -14.26
CA ALA A 114 18.29 2.38 -14.62
C ALA A 114 18.51 1.68 -15.97
N LEU A 115 17.84 0.55 -16.21
CA LEU A 115 17.86 -0.16 -17.49
C LEU A 115 17.29 0.69 -18.63
N LEU A 116 16.20 1.41 -18.37
CA LEU A 116 15.62 2.32 -19.35
C LEU A 116 16.59 3.46 -19.71
N ILE A 117 17.27 4.07 -18.74
CA ILE A 117 18.28 5.10 -19.00
C ILE A 117 19.46 4.50 -19.75
N ALA A 118 19.96 3.32 -19.35
CA ALA A 118 21.05 2.63 -20.04
C ALA A 118 20.70 2.29 -21.50
N SER A 119 19.43 1.99 -21.79
CA SER A 119 18.95 1.71 -23.14
C SER A 119 19.02 2.90 -24.10
N LEU A 120 19.08 4.12 -23.58
CA LEU A 120 19.31 5.33 -24.37
C LEU A 120 20.75 5.43 -24.87
N PHE A 121 21.71 4.81 -24.17
CA PHE A 121 23.13 4.82 -24.54
C PHE A 121 23.55 3.57 -25.31
N ASN A 122 22.89 2.44 -25.08
CA ASN A 122 23.16 1.19 -25.80
C ASN A 122 21.85 0.43 -26.07
N SER A 123 21.58 0.21 -27.36
CA SER A 123 20.34 -0.44 -27.82
C SER A 123 20.15 -1.87 -27.31
N PHE A 124 21.22 -2.56 -26.90
CA PHE A 124 21.15 -3.89 -26.30
C PHE A 124 20.31 -3.92 -25.01
N TYR A 125 20.30 -2.84 -24.22
CA TYR A 125 19.53 -2.78 -22.99
C TYR A 125 18.02 -2.66 -23.17
N TRP A 126 17.52 -2.36 -24.39
CA TRP A 126 16.09 -2.41 -24.67
C TRP A 126 15.50 -3.80 -24.51
N TRP A 127 16.25 -4.85 -24.87
CA TRP A 127 15.82 -6.24 -24.69
C TRP A 127 15.64 -6.59 -23.21
N TYR A 128 16.59 -6.18 -22.36
CA TYR A 128 16.47 -6.39 -20.92
C TYR A 128 15.33 -5.57 -20.33
N THR A 129 15.17 -4.30 -20.73
CA THR A 129 14.08 -3.44 -20.26
C THR A 129 12.72 -4.04 -20.60
N PHE A 130 12.53 -4.50 -21.84
CA PHE A 130 11.30 -5.14 -22.29
C PHE A 130 11.07 -6.48 -21.58
N GLY A 131 12.09 -7.34 -21.49
CA GLY A 131 12.01 -8.61 -20.76
C GLY A 131 11.62 -8.42 -19.29
N PHE A 132 12.20 -7.40 -18.63
CA PHE A 132 11.89 -7.05 -17.24
C PHE A 132 10.46 -6.54 -17.08
N TRP A 133 9.97 -5.72 -18.01
CA TRP A 133 8.59 -5.25 -18.03
C TRP A 133 7.58 -6.40 -18.16
N VAL A 134 7.84 -7.32 -19.09
CA VAL A 134 6.99 -8.51 -19.31
C VAL A 134 7.02 -9.41 -18.07
N LEU A 135 8.20 -9.73 -17.55
CA LEU A 135 8.35 -10.56 -16.36
C LEU A 135 7.61 -9.98 -15.16
N LYS A 136 7.79 -8.67 -14.88
CA LYS A 136 7.09 -7.98 -13.80
C LYS A 136 5.57 -8.09 -13.97
N THR A 137 5.07 -7.89 -15.19
CA THR A 137 3.63 -7.97 -15.46
C THR A 137 3.09 -9.39 -15.24
N ILE A 138 3.79 -10.42 -15.72
CA ILE A 138 3.38 -11.82 -15.55
C ILE A 138 3.32 -12.21 -14.07
N ILE A 139 4.30 -11.77 -13.27
CA ILE A 139 4.33 -12.06 -11.82
C ILE A 139 3.17 -11.40 -11.08
N GLU A 140 2.81 -10.15 -11.43
CA GLU A 140 1.76 -9.40 -10.72
C GLU A 140 0.34 -9.73 -11.21
N LEU A 141 0.18 -10.18 -12.46
CA LEU A 141 -1.10 -10.39 -13.09
C LEU A 141 -2.03 -11.35 -12.32
N PRO A 142 -1.61 -12.52 -11.80
CA PRO A 142 -2.48 -13.41 -11.05
C PRO A 142 -3.06 -12.73 -9.80
N PHE A 143 -2.25 -11.94 -9.10
CA PHE A 143 -2.67 -11.21 -7.90
C PHE A 143 -3.66 -10.10 -8.25
N VAL A 144 -3.33 -9.26 -9.24
CA VAL A 144 -4.22 -8.17 -9.70
C VAL A 144 -5.54 -8.73 -10.24
N TYR A 145 -5.50 -9.82 -11.01
CA TYR A 145 -6.68 -10.44 -11.57
C TYR A 145 -7.60 -11.03 -10.48
N SER A 146 -7.03 -11.68 -9.46
CA SER A 146 -7.79 -12.20 -8.31
C SER A 146 -8.54 -11.09 -7.57
N VAL A 147 -7.87 -9.95 -7.34
CA VAL A 147 -8.47 -8.76 -6.72
C VAL A 147 -9.54 -8.14 -7.63
N ALA A 148 -9.23 -7.92 -8.90
CA ALA A 148 -10.18 -7.36 -9.87
C ALA A 148 -11.43 -8.24 -10.03
N LYS A 149 -11.28 -9.57 -9.97
CA LYS A 149 -12.41 -10.52 -9.98
C LYS A 149 -13.29 -10.37 -8.74
N PHE A 150 -12.72 -10.12 -7.57
CA PHE A 150 -13.47 -9.93 -6.32
C PHE A 150 -14.29 -8.64 -6.35
N TYR A 151 -13.71 -7.53 -6.81
CA TYR A 151 -14.36 -6.22 -6.91
C TYR A 151 -15.19 -6.02 -8.19
N ASN A 152 -15.32 -7.04 -9.05
CA ASN A 152 -16.03 -6.97 -10.34
C ASN A 152 -15.43 -5.98 -11.37
N GLU A 153 -14.13 -5.68 -11.26
CA GLU A 153 -13.40 -4.71 -12.09
C GLU A 153 -12.42 -5.36 -13.08
N ARG A 154 -12.75 -6.54 -13.61
CA ARG A 154 -11.85 -7.34 -14.47
C ARG A 154 -11.41 -6.61 -15.74
N LYS A 155 -12.21 -5.64 -16.21
CA LYS A 155 -11.86 -4.81 -17.38
C LYS A 155 -10.58 -4.01 -17.12
N LEU A 156 -10.37 -3.53 -15.89
CA LEU A 156 -9.20 -2.74 -15.53
C LEU A 156 -7.90 -3.56 -15.55
N ALA A 157 -7.97 -4.85 -15.21
CA ALA A 157 -6.79 -5.74 -15.21
C ALA A 157 -6.15 -5.88 -16.60
N LYS A 158 -6.91 -5.68 -17.69
CA LYS A 158 -6.38 -5.70 -19.06
C LYS A 158 -5.38 -4.58 -19.33
N PHE A 159 -5.54 -3.45 -18.65
CA PHE A 159 -4.66 -2.29 -18.81
C PHE A 159 -3.39 -2.38 -17.96
N LEU A 160 -3.22 -3.43 -17.15
CA LEU A 160 -2.06 -3.59 -16.27
C LEU A 160 -0.74 -3.48 -17.04
N PHE A 161 -0.63 -4.20 -18.16
CA PHE A 161 0.57 -4.18 -19.00
C PHE A 161 0.95 -2.76 -19.42
N LEU A 162 -0.02 -2.01 -19.96
CA LEU A 162 0.18 -0.64 -20.44
C LEU A 162 0.48 0.35 -19.31
N PHE A 163 -0.17 0.21 -18.15
CA PHE A 163 0.05 1.11 -17.01
C PHE A 163 1.28 0.75 -16.17
N GLN A 164 1.90 -0.40 -16.41
CA GLN A 164 3.06 -0.85 -15.62
C GLN A 164 4.23 0.15 -15.64
N PRO A 165 4.64 0.74 -16.79
CA PRO A 165 5.71 1.73 -16.79
C PRO A 165 5.34 2.96 -15.94
N LEU A 166 4.12 3.48 -16.10
CA LEU A 166 3.62 4.58 -15.26
C LEU A 166 3.61 4.19 -13.78
N HIS A 167 3.24 2.95 -13.48
CA HIS A 167 3.26 2.39 -12.13
C HIS A 167 4.66 2.42 -11.52
N ILE A 168 5.66 1.99 -12.28
CA ILE A 168 7.06 1.96 -11.88
C ILE A 168 7.56 3.38 -11.62
N PHE A 169 7.33 4.32 -12.54
CA PHE A 169 7.75 5.71 -12.39
C PHE A 169 7.14 6.37 -11.17
N TYR A 170 5.82 6.25 -10.96
CA TYR A 170 5.20 6.85 -9.77
C TYR A 170 5.74 6.20 -8.50
N THR A 171 6.01 4.89 -8.48
CA THR A 171 6.47 4.19 -7.29
C THR A 171 7.83 4.71 -6.85
N VAL A 172 8.76 4.87 -7.79
CA VAL A 172 10.08 5.45 -7.50
C VAL A 172 9.94 6.91 -7.06
N PHE A 173 9.14 7.70 -7.77
CA PHE A 173 8.93 9.11 -7.45
C PHE A 173 8.32 9.32 -6.04
N VAL A 174 7.25 8.59 -5.71
CA VAL A 174 6.61 8.65 -4.39
C VAL A 174 7.55 8.14 -3.31
N GLY A 175 8.31 7.07 -3.57
CA GLY A 175 9.31 6.55 -2.63
C GLY A 175 10.36 7.60 -2.28
N LEU A 176 10.92 8.28 -3.27
CA LEU A 176 11.83 9.41 -3.06
C LEU A 176 11.17 10.54 -2.27
N LEU A 177 10.01 11.03 -2.73
CA LEU A 177 9.30 12.13 -2.07
C LEU A 177 8.84 11.81 -0.64
N SER A 178 8.65 10.53 -0.30
CA SER A 178 8.24 10.12 1.04
C SER A 178 9.35 10.26 2.07
N GLN A 179 10.62 10.16 1.64
CA GLN A 179 11.78 10.41 2.51
C GLN A 179 12.02 11.91 2.73
N PHE A 180 11.59 12.74 1.78
CA PHE A 180 11.84 14.17 1.79
C PHE A 180 10.56 14.97 2.06
N GLY A 181 10.43 15.42 3.31
CA GLY A 181 9.66 16.61 3.66
C GLY A 181 8.29 16.36 4.29
N LYS A 182 7.77 17.46 4.85
CA LYS A 182 6.45 17.56 5.46
C LYS A 182 5.37 17.29 4.41
N TYR A 183 4.26 16.69 4.82
CA TYR A 183 3.06 16.65 4.00
C TYR A 183 1.93 17.39 4.71
N GLU A 184 1.06 17.98 3.92
CA GLU A 184 -0.17 18.60 4.42
C GLU A 184 -1.33 17.70 4.06
N TRP A 185 -2.11 17.31 5.06
CA TRP A 185 -3.25 16.42 4.86
C TRP A 185 -4.48 16.99 5.55
N LYS A 186 -5.48 17.40 4.75
CA LYS A 186 -6.75 17.96 5.23
C LYS A 186 -6.53 19.04 6.30
N GLY A 187 -5.67 20.02 5.99
CA GLY A 187 -5.34 21.14 6.89
C GLY A 187 -4.37 20.83 8.04
N ARG A 188 -3.91 19.59 8.19
CA ARG A 188 -2.90 19.20 9.18
C ARG A 188 -1.52 19.13 8.53
N LYS A 189 -0.56 19.91 9.03
CA LYS A 189 0.86 19.79 8.66
C LYS A 189 1.53 18.77 9.57
N THR A 190 2.10 17.71 9.01
CA THR A 190 2.93 16.78 9.79
C THR A 190 4.35 17.32 9.89
N LYS A 191 4.99 17.15 11.05
CA LYS A 191 6.38 17.57 11.28
C LYS A 191 7.36 16.78 10.41
#